data_AF-A0A838DBV5-F1
#
_entry.id   AF-A0A838DBV5-F1
#
_cell.length_a   1.000
_cell.length_b   1.000
_cell.length_c   1.000
_cell.angle_alpha   90.00
_cell.angle_beta   90.00
_cell.angle_gamma   90.00
#
_symmetry.space_group_name_H-M   'P 1'
#
loop_
_entity.id
_entity.type
_entity.pdbx_description
1 polymer ?
#
loop_
_entity_poly.entity_id
_entity_poly.type
_entity_poly.pdbx_seq_one_letter_code
_entity_poly.pdbx_strand_id
1 'polypeptide(L)'
;MSDNLAILQAEVEGDAARIAELVKHFEESKDWETQEKVFEMLGRIDHMHRVCIWRIHEVMTELGGQGLVDRLQMDPVIKTLFILYDLLPPESPYAREHQPRDLLPE
;
A
#
# COMPACT_ATOMS: atom_id res chain seq x y z
N MET A 1 12.22 15.78 -12.35
CA MET A 1 10.94 15.26 -11.77
C MET A 1 10.93 13.74 -11.71
N SER A 2 11.25 13.04 -12.81
CA SER A 2 11.32 11.57 -12.83
C SER A 2 12.30 10.97 -11.80
N ASP A 3 13.48 11.58 -11.64
CA ASP A 3 14.50 11.06 -10.72
C ASP A 3 14.08 11.12 -9.26
N ASN A 4 13.30 12.13 -8.88
CA ASN A 4 12.80 12.28 -7.50
C ASN A 4 11.75 11.22 -7.16
N LEU A 5 10.89 10.86 -8.13
CA LEU A 5 9.89 9.81 -7.94
C LEU A 5 10.54 8.43 -7.79
N ALA A 6 11.59 8.15 -8.57
CA ALA A 6 12.34 6.91 -8.47
C ALA A 6 13.05 6.78 -7.10
N ILE A 7 13.58 7.89 -6.56
CA ILE A 7 14.17 7.93 -5.21
C ILE A 7 13.10 7.60 -4.16
N LEU A 8 11.96 8.28 -4.17
CA LEU A 8 10.88 8.06 -3.20
C LEU A 8 10.35 6.62 -3.24
N GLN A 9 10.24 6.04 -4.45
CA GLN A 9 9.82 4.65 -4.59
C GLN A 9 10.86 3.69 -3.98
N ALA A 10 12.15 3.90 -4.27
CA ALA A 10 13.21 3.09 -3.70
C ALA A 10 13.28 3.20 -2.16
N GLU A 11 13.00 4.38 -1.60
CA GLU A 11 12.89 4.59 -0.15
C GLU A 11 11.75 3.76 0.45
N VAL A 12 10.55 3.83 -0.14
CA VAL A 12 9.40 3.04 0.34
C VAL A 12 9.65 1.54 0.23
N GLU A 13 10.22 1.07 -0.88
CA GLU A 13 10.57 -0.34 -1.06
C GLU A 13 11.65 -0.80 -0.06
N GLY A 14 12.65 0.04 0.18
CA GLY A 14 13.71 -0.20 1.16
C GLY A 14 13.18 -0.30 2.59
N ASP A 15 12.30 0.62 2.99
CA ASP A 15 11.66 0.61 4.30
C ASP A 15 10.72 -0.59 4.47
N ALA A 16 9.94 -0.94 3.45
CA ALA A 16 9.09 -2.12 3.46
C ALA A 16 9.91 -3.41 3.64
N ALA A 17 11.03 -3.54 2.93
CA ALA A 17 11.93 -4.68 3.07
C ALA A 17 12.55 -4.73 4.48
N ARG A 18 12.95 -3.58 5.04
CA ARG A 18 13.52 -3.51 6.39
C ARG A 18 12.50 -3.86 7.46
N ILE A 19 11.25 -3.39 7.32
CA ILE A 19 10.16 -3.75 8.23
C ILE A 19 9.93 -5.27 8.19
N ALA A 20 9.89 -5.88 7.02
CA ALA A 20 9.72 -7.33 6.90
C ALA A 20 10.85 -8.12 7.59
N GLU A 21 12.09 -7.66 7.47
CA GLU A 21 13.24 -8.25 8.16
C GLU A 21 13.12 -8.12 9.69
N LEU A 22 12.73 -6.95 10.18
CA LEU A 22 12.51 -6.71 11.61
C LEU A 22 11.39 -7.57 12.16
N VAL A 23 10.26 -7.70 11.45
CA VAL A 23 9.16 -8.58 11.82
C VAL A 23 9.64 -10.02 11.94
N LYS A 24 10.38 -10.53 10.94
CA LYS A 24 10.96 -11.89 10.99
C LYS A 24 11.89 -12.06 12.19
N HIS A 25 12.73 -11.08 12.49
CA HIS A 25 13.60 -11.13 13.65
C HIS A 25 12.82 -11.17 14.97
N PHE A 26 11.74 -10.39 15.07
CA PHE A 26 10.84 -10.47 16.21
C PHE A 26 10.15 -11.82 16.29
N GLU A 27 9.66 -12.41 15.21
CA GLU A 27 9.02 -13.75 15.22
C GLU A 27 9.97 -14.87 15.69
N GLU A 28 11.27 -14.76 15.41
CA GLU A 28 12.29 -15.75 15.80
C GLU A 28 12.79 -15.55 17.26
N SER A 29 12.45 -14.43 17.89
CA SER A 29 12.82 -14.13 19.29
C SER A 29 12.08 -15.04 20.29
N LYS A 30 12.69 -15.25 21.47
CA LYS A 30 12.05 -15.95 22.60
C LYS A 30 11.44 -15.01 23.64
N ASP A 31 11.56 -13.70 23.41
CA ASP A 31 11.00 -12.65 24.26
C ASP A 31 9.57 -12.31 23.81
N TRP A 32 8.63 -13.15 24.23
CA TRP A 32 7.21 -13.06 23.88
C TRP A 32 6.56 -11.76 24.38
N GLU A 33 6.97 -11.23 25.54
CA GLU A 33 6.39 -10.01 26.10
C GLU A 33 6.75 -8.78 25.25
N THR A 34 8.00 -8.70 24.81
CA THR A 34 8.42 -7.61 23.91
C THR A 34 7.75 -7.73 22.55
N GLN A 35 7.63 -8.93 21.99
CA GLN A 35 6.91 -9.15 20.73
C GLN A 35 5.47 -8.66 20.80
N GLU A 36 4.72 -9.04 21.84
CA GLU A 36 3.31 -8.65 21.99
C GLU A 36 3.15 -7.13 22.03
N LYS A 37 4.00 -6.43 22.79
CA LYS A 37 3.99 -4.96 22.86
C LYS A 37 4.35 -4.30 21.53
N VAL A 38 5.30 -4.86 20.77
CA VAL A 38 5.67 -4.35 19.44
C VAL A 38 4.53 -4.54 18.46
N PHE A 39 3.89 -5.72 18.42
CA PHE A 39 2.76 -5.98 17.54
C PHE A 39 1.53 -5.13 17.93
N GLU A 40 1.25 -4.95 19.21
CA GLU A 40 0.20 -4.03 19.66
C GLU A 40 0.48 -2.60 19.18
N MET A 41 1.71 -2.11 19.37
CA MET A 41 2.12 -0.79 18.91
C MET A 41 1.96 -0.63 17.39
N LEU A 42 2.42 -1.60 16.60
CA LEU A 42 2.28 -1.59 15.14
C LEU A 42 0.81 -1.60 14.72
N GLY A 43 -0.03 -2.41 15.37
CA GLY A 43 -1.47 -2.43 15.12
C GLY A 43 -2.17 -1.12 15.45
N ARG A 44 -1.76 -0.42 16.52
CA ARG A 44 -2.27 0.91 16.86
C ARG A 44 -1.87 1.97 15.83
N ILE A 45 -0.61 1.92 15.37
CA ILE A 45 -0.10 2.81 14.33
C ILE A 45 -0.85 2.59 13.01
N ASP A 46 -1.00 1.33 12.57
CA ASP A 46 -1.75 0.97 11.36
C ASP A 46 -3.20 1.49 11.44
N HIS A 47 -3.88 1.22 12.55
CA HIS A 47 -5.26 1.67 12.73
C HIS A 47 -5.39 3.20 12.64
N MET A 48 -4.50 3.93 13.31
CA MET A 48 -4.49 5.39 13.27
C MET A 48 -4.23 5.91 11.85
N HIS A 49 -3.24 5.37 11.15
CA HIS A 49 -2.94 5.76 9.78
C HIS A 49 -4.09 5.45 8.84
N ARG A 50 -4.73 4.28 8.96
CA ARG A 50 -5.89 3.88 8.16
C ARG A 50 -7.00 4.93 8.26
N VAL A 51 -7.36 5.36 9.48
CA VAL A 51 -8.37 6.40 9.69
C VAL A 51 -7.98 7.72 9.03
N CYS A 52 -6.73 8.17 9.21
CA CYS A 52 -6.24 9.42 8.62
C CYS A 52 -6.24 9.38 7.08
N ILE A 53 -5.76 8.29 6.49
CA ILE A 53 -5.64 8.14 5.03
C ILE A 53 -7.02 8.03 4.39
N TRP A 54 -7.95 7.29 5.01
CA TRP A 54 -9.35 7.28 4.59
C TRP A 54 -9.95 8.69 4.58
N ARG A 55 -9.73 9.48 5.64
CA ARG A 55 -10.24 10.85 5.68
C ARG A 55 -9.60 11.75 4.62
N ILE A 56 -8.30 11.61 4.37
CA ILE A 56 -7.61 12.33 3.30
C ILE A 56 -8.21 11.97 1.94
N HIS A 57 -8.45 10.67 1.69
CA HIS A 57 -9.08 10.19 0.47
C HIS A 57 -10.49 10.77 0.25
N GLU A 58 -11.33 10.78 1.29
CA GLU A 58 -12.65 11.42 1.24
C GLU A 58 -12.55 12.91 0.89
N VAL A 59 -11.72 13.66 1.61
CA VAL A 59 -11.56 15.11 1.39
C VAL A 59 -11.06 15.40 -0.03
N MET A 60 -10.13 14.59 -0.56
CA MET A 60 -9.64 14.74 -1.93
C MET A 60 -10.71 14.43 -2.97
N THR A 61 -11.55 13.42 -2.71
CA THR A 61 -12.66 13.05 -3.60
C THR A 61 -13.76 14.13 -3.59
N GLU A 62 -14.09 14.67 -2.42
CA GLU A 62 -15.11 15.70 -2.23
C GLU A 62 -14.67 17.08 -2.79
N LEU A 63 -13.42 17.49 -2.58
CA LEU A 63 -12.94 18.84 -2.90
C LEU A 63 -12.11 18.92 -4.20
N GLY A 64 -11.38 17.86 -4.54
CA GLY A 64 -10.42 17.86 -5.65
C GLY A 64 -11.02 17.52 -7.01
N GLY A 65 -12.22 16.93 -7.02
CA GLY A 65 -12.86 16.39 -8.22
C GLY A 65 -12.13 15.18 -8.81
N GLN A 66 -12.74 14.54 -9.81
CA GLN A 66 -12.26 13.28 -10.40
C GLN A 66 -10.80 13.37 -10.89
N GLY A 67 -10.40 14.50 -11.47
CA GLY A 67 -9.05 14.67 -12.03
C GLY A 67 -7.91 14.70 -11.01
N LEU A 68 -8.16 15.08 -9.75
CA LEU A 68 -7.14 14.99 -8.70
C LEU A 68 -6.96 13.53 -8.24
N VAL A 69 -8.07 12.83 -8.02
CA VAL A 69 -8.08 11.42 -7.63
C VAL A 69 -7.36 10.57 -8.68
N ASP A 70 -7.68 10.75 -9.96
CA ASP A 70 -7.05 10.01 -11.05
C ASP A 70 -5.52 10.20 -11.08
N ARG A 71 -5.04 11.43 -10.84
CA ARG A 71 -3.59 11.71 -10.81
C ARG A 71 -2.90 11.06 -9.62
N LEU A 72 -3.54 11.04 -8.45
CA LEU A 72 -2.99 10.41 -7.24
C LEU A 72 -2.88 8.89 -7.40
N GLN A 73 -3.85 8.27 -8.07
CA GLN A 73 -3.82 6.83 -8.37
C GLN A 73 -2.73 6.44 -9.39
N MET A 74 -2.26 7.40 -10.19
CA MET A 74 -1.16 7.19 -11.14
C MET A 74 0.23 7.40 -10.53
N ASP A 75 0.32 8.01 -9.33
CA ASP A 75 1.58 8.15 -8.61
C ASP A 75 1.92 6.83 -7.90
N PRO A 76 3.06 6.18 -8.23
CA PRO A 76 3.39 4.85 -7.70
C PRO A 76 3.65 4.84 -6.19
N VAL A 77 4.11 5.94 -5.61
CA VAL A 77 4.38 6.05 -4.17
C VAL A 77 3.04 6.14 -3.42
N ILE A 78 2.13 6.99 -3.89
CA ILE A 78 0.80 7.14 -3.31
C ILE A 78 -0.05 5.89 -3.53
N LYS A 79 0.06 5.26 -4.70
CA LYS A 79 -0.64 4.03 -5.03
C LYS A 79 -0.26 2.88 -4.09
N THR A 80 1.03 2.73 -3.75
CA THR A 80 1.47 1.75 -2.75
C THR A 80 0.75 1.96 -1.42
N LEU A 81 0.67 3.21 -0.95
CA LEU A 81 -0.06 3.54 0.27
C LEU A 81 -1.55 3.18 0.16
N PHE A 82 -2.21 3.53 -0.94
CA PHE A 82 -3.63 3.23 -1.13
C PHE A 82 -3.94 1.73 -1.19
N ILE A 83 -3.04 0.93 -1.77
CA ILE A 83 -3.16 -0.53 -1.76
C ILE A 83 -3.01 -1.07 -0.33
N LEU A 84 -2.01 -0.62 0.43
CA LEU A 84 -1.76 -1.08 1.81
C LEU A 84 -2.96 -0.82 2.75
N TYR A 85 -3.72 0.25 2.50
CA TYR A 85 -4.88 0.62 3.30
C TYR A 85 -6.23 0.24 2.66
N ASP A 86 -6.22 -0.66 1.68
CA ASP A 86 -7.41 -1.21 1.00
C ASP A 86 -8.30 -0.15 0.31
N LEU A 87 -7.72 0.99 -0.07
CA LEU A 87 -8.39 2.04 -0.84
C LEU A 87 -8.39 1.75 -2.34
N LEU A 88 -7.43 0.94 -2.81
CA LEU A 88 -7.38 0.41 -4.16
C LEU A 88 -7.21 -1.11 -4.10
N PRO A 89 -7.78 -1.86 -5.05
CA PRO A 89 -7.48 -3.28 -5.15
C PRO A 89 -5.97 -3.46 -5.43
N PRO A 90 -5.33 -4.48 -4.84
CA PRO A 90 -3.97 -4.81 -5.20
C PRO A 90 -3.90 -5.12 -6.70
N GLU A 91 -2.79 -4.74 -7.35
CA GLU A 91 -2.57 -5.11 -8.74
C GLU A 91 -2.53 -6.64 -8.85
N SER A 92 -3.61 -7.23 -9.38
CA SER A 92 -3.67 -8.67 -9.60
C SER A 92 -2.64 -9.06 -10.67
N PRO A 93 -1.68 -9.96 -10.36
CA PRO A 93 -0.80 -10.55 -11.38
C PRO A 93 -1.59 -11.33 -12.44
N TYR A 94 -2.82 -11.76 -12.10
CA TYR A 94 -3.72 -12.55 -12.94
C TYR A 94 -4.67 -11.71 -13.81
N ALA A 95 -4.66 -10.38 -13.69
CA ALA A 95 -5.51 -9.50 -14.50
C ALA A 95 -5.12 -9.48 -15.99
N ARG A 96 -3.92 -9.96 -16.36
CA ARG A 96 -3.45 -10.01 -17.75
C ARG A 96 -3.73 -11.34 -18.47
N GLU A 97 -4.18 -12.38 -17.78
CA GLU A 97 -4.34 -13.72 -18.38
C GLU A 97 -5.80 -14.14 -18.65
N HIS A 98 -6.79 -13.39 -18.17
CA HIS A 98 -8.21 -13.67 -18.46
C HIS A 98 -8.76 -12.75 -19.57
N GLN A 99 -8.10 -12.75 -20.72
CA GLN A 99 -8.81 -12.42 -21.96
C GLN A 99 -9.64 -13.66 -22.32
N PRO A 100 -10.99 -13.60 -22.33
CA PRO A 100 -11.79 -14.76 -22.69
C PRO A 100 -11.40 -15.20 -24.09
N ARG A 101 -10.91 -16.44 -24.20
CA ARG A 101 -10.41 -17.05 -25.43
C ARG A 101 -11.56 -17.54 -26.33
N ASP A 102 -12.73 -16.94 -26.21
CA ASP A 102 -14.00 -17.43 -26.77
C ASP A 102 -14.68 -16.38 -27.66
N LEU A 103 -13.93 -15.77 -28.58
CA LEU A 103 -14.48 -15.11 -29.75
C LEU A 103 -13.63 -15.48 -30.97
N LEU A 104 -13.61 -16.76 -31.32
CA LEU A 104 -13.36 -17.18 -32.70
C LEU A 104 -14.72 -17.45 -33.33
N PRO A 105 -15.11 -16.77 -34.43
CA PRO A 105 -16.28 -17.17 -35.18
C PRO A 105 -16.01 -18.54 -35.83
N GLU A 106 -17.03 -19.40 -35.81
CA GLU A 106 -17.05 -20.68 -36.53
C GLU A 106 -16.83 -20.51 -38.04
#